data_AF-A0A954NP62-F1
#
_entry.id   AF-A0A954NP62-F1
#
_cell.length_a   1.000
_cell.length_b   1.000
_cell.length_c   1.000
_cell.angle_alpha   90.00
_cell.angle_beta   90.00
_cell.angle_gamma   90.00
#
_symmetry.space_group_name_H-M   'P 1'
#
loop_
_entity.id
_entity.type
_entity.pdbx_description
1 polymer ?
#
loop_
_entity_poly.entity_id
_entity_poly.type
_entity_poly.pdbx_seq_one_letter_code
_entity_poly.pdbx_strand_id
1 'polypeptide(L)'
;RPPIESLHVFVGERGPLTDRGVRALCDKYSTLCGVTIHPHLLRHTMAHQFLEDNPGDLVSLAQVLRHENLNTTRRYVQRTEEQLAEVSDRLAY
;
A
#
# COMPACT_ATOMS: atom_id res chain seq x y z
N ARG A 1 24.09 -9.26 12.73
CA ARG A 1 24.13 -9.49 11.25
C ARG A 1 25.47 -10.14 10.94
N PRO A 2 25.52 -11.33 10.30
CA PRO A 2 26.79 -11.88 9.84
C PRO A 2 27.48 -10.88 8.89
N PRO A 3 28.81 -10.79 8.86
CA PRO A 3 29.49 -9.89 7.93
C PRO A 3 29.13 -10.33 6.51
N ILE A 4 28.39 -9.47 5.80
CA ILE A 4 28.04 -9.64 4.40
C ILE A 4 28.80 -8.59 3.61
N GLU A 5 29.32 -8.95 2.45
CA GLU A 5 30.12 -8.06 1.60
C GLU A 5 29.31 -6.93 0.95
N SER A 6 27.98 -6.99 1.04
CA SER A 6 27.06 -6.01 0.41
C SER A 6 26.39 -5.09 1.42
N LEU A 7 26.37 -3.78 1.10
CA LEU A 7 25.61 -2.76 1.82
C LEU A 7 24.08 -2.88 1.58
N HIS A 8 23.65 -3.66 0.60
CA HIS A 8 22.24 -3.77 0.21
C HIS A 8 21.50 -4.83 1.02
N VAL A 9 20.25 -4.52 1.39
CA VAL A 9 19.38 -5.47 2.10
C VAL A 9 18.87 -6.57 1.17
N PHE A 10 18.56 -6.23 -0.08
CA PHE A 10 18.05 -7.15 -1.09
C PHE A 10 19.10 -7.39 -2.17
N VAL A 11 19.51 -8.64 -2.35
CA VAL A 11 20.52 -9.07 -3.32
C VAL A 11 19.95 -10.24 -4.11
N GLY A 12 20.06 -10.18 -5.44
CA GLY A 12 19.76 -11.28 -6.34
C GLY A 12 21.02 -11.93 -6.90
N GLU A 13 20.86 -12.94 -7.74
CA GLU A 13 21.96 -13.72 -8.33
C GLU A 13 22.97 -12.87 -9.13
N ARG A 14 22.55 -11.70 -9.60
CA ARG A 14 23.35 -10.78 -10.44
C ARG A 14 23.76 -9.49 -9.71
N GLY A 15 23.66 -9.44 -8.38
CA GLY A 15 23.95 -8.27 -7.56
C GLY A 15 22.71 -7.65 -6.91
N PRO A 16 22.74 -6.35 -6.52
CA PRO A 16 21.64 -5.70 -5.83
C PRO A 16 20.31 -5.81 -6.58
N LEU A 17 19.23 -6.05 -5.84
CA LEU A 17 17.90 -6.13 -6.44
C LEU A 17 17.50 -4.77 -7.01
N THR A 18 17.12 -4.75 -8.29
CA THR A 18 16.66 -3.54 -8.98
C THR A 18 15.14 -3.43 -8.97
N ASP A 19 14.60 -2.25 -9.25
CA ASP A 19 13.16 -2.05 -9.40
C ASP A 19 12.53 -2.97 -10.46
N ARG A 20 13.28 -3.27 -11.53
CA ARG A 20 12.84 -4.24 -12.56
C ARG A 20 12.80 -5.66 -11.99
N GLY A 21 13.78 -6.02 -11.16
CA GLY A 21 13.79 -7.28 -10.44
C GLY A 21 12.59 -7.42 -9.49
N VAL A 22 12.26 -6.36 -8.75
CA VAL A 22 11.07 -6.33 -7.89
C VAL A 22 9.79 -6.53 -8.71
N ARG A 23 9.64 -5.81 -9.83
CA ARG A 23 8.48 -5.98 -10.73
C ARG A 23 8.37 -7.41 -11.27
N ALA A 24 9.48 -7.99 -11.74
CA ALA A 24 9.50 -9.37 -12.23
C ALA A 24 9.11 -10.39 -11.13
N LEU A 25 9.47 -10.14 -9.87
CA LEU A 25 9.00 -10.95 -8.75
C LEU A 25 7.48 -10.81 -8.56
N CYS A 26 6.95 -9.58 -8.61
CA CYS A 26 5.50 -9.37 -8.57
C CYS A 26 4.78 -10.09 -9.71
N ASP A 27 5.29 -10.01 -10.94
CA ASP A 27 4.71 -10.68 -12.12
C ASP A 27 4.71 -12.22 -11.96
N LYS A 28 5.81 -12.77 -11.45
CA LYS A 28 5.93 -14.20 -11.14
C LYS A 28 4.84 -14.62 -10.16
N TYR A 29 4.69 -13.93 -9.04
CA TYR A 29 3.68 -14.28 -8.04
C TYR A 29 2.27 -14.01 -8.51
N SER A 30 2.06 -12.98 -9.34
CA SER A 30 0.76 -12.70 -9.95
C SER A 30 0.25 -13.90 -10.76
N THR A 31 1.13 -14.50 -11.55
CA THR A 31 0.82 -15.71 -12.33
C THR A 31 0.49 -16.90 -11.43
N LEU A 32 1.20 -17.05 -10.31
CA LEU A 32 1.02 -18.17 -9.39
C LEU A 32 -0.27 -18.08 -8.57
N CYS A 33 -0.66 -16.89 -8.14
CA CYS A 33 -1.88 -16.70 -7.35
C CYS A 33 -3.12 -16.38 -8.20
N GLY A 34 -2.96 -16.10 -9.50
CA GLY A 34 -4.06 -15.72 -10.39
C GLY A 34 -4.61 -14.32 -10.15
N VAL A 35 -3.84 -13.44 -9.50
CA VAL A 35 -4.23 -12.05 -9.19
C VAL A 35 -3.12 -11.13 -9.65
N THR A 36 -3.46 -10.02 -10.32
CA THR A 36 -2.46 -9.00 -10.70
C THR A 36 -1.86 -8.35 -9.46
N ILE A 37 -0.54 -8.41 -9.32
CA ILE A 37 0.22 -7.80 -8.22
C ILE A 37 1.26 -6.86 -8.80
N HIS A 38 1.36 -5.66 -8.23
CA HIS A 38 2.49 -4.76 -8.46
C HIS A 38 2.80 -3.97 -7.16
N PRO A 39 4.00 -3.39 -7.01
CA PRO A 39 4.42 -2.80 -5.73
C PRO A 39 3.46 -1.75 -5.16
N HIS A 40 2.91 -0.88 -6.02
CA HIS A 40 1.93 0.11 -5.59
C HIS A 40 0.60 -0.50 -5.15
N LEU A 41 0.14 -1.60 -5.75
CA LEU A 41 -1.09 -2.27 -5.33
C LEU A 41 -0.93 -2.80 -3.91
N LEU A 42 0.20 -3.45 -3.61
CA LEU A 42 0.49 -3.94 -2.26
C LEU A 42 0.47 -2.82 -1.22
N ARG A 43 1.07 -1.66 -1.56
CA ARG A 43 1.02 -0.45 -0.71
C ARG A 43 -0.42 0.04 -0.53
N HIS A 44 -1.22 0.06 -1.59
CA HIS A 44 -2.62 0.46 -1.51
C HIS A 44 -3.44 -0.49 -0.64
N THR A 45 -3.30 -1.80 -0.82
CA THR A 45 -3.97 -2.84 -0.03
C THR A 45 -3.64 -2.69 1.45
N MET A 46 -2.36 -2.52 1.80
CA MET A 46 -1.94 -2.29 3.19
C MET A 46 -2.56 -1.02 3.78
N ALA A 47 -2.63 0.06 3.01
CA ALA A 47 -3.21 1.31 3.48
C ALA A 47 -4.74 1.23 3.71
N HIS A 48 -5.46 0.50 2.85
CA HIS A 48 -6.87 0.22 3.06
C HIS A 48 -7.09 -0.65 4.31
N GLN A 49 -6.36 -1.76 4.44
CA GLN A 49 -6.46 -2.64 5.61
C GLN A 49 -6.17 -1.87 6.91
N PHE A 50 -5.15 -1.01 6.91
CA PHE A 50 -4.83 -0.21 8.08
C PHE A 50 -6.01 0.65 8.55
N LEU A 51 -6.76 1.25 7.63
CA LEU A 51 -7.91 2.11 7.97
C LEU A 51 -9.18 1.31 8.29
N GLU A 52 -9.31 0.08 7.77
CA GLU A 52 -10.32 -0.87 8.21
C GLU A 52 -10.09 -1.26 9.68
N ASP A 53 -8.83 -1.55 10.04
CA ASP A 53 -8.45 -1.91 11.41
C ASP A 53 -8.42 -0.70 12.37
N ASN A 54 -8.15 0.50 11.84
CA ASN A 54 -8.04 1.76 12.60
C ASN A 54 -8.92 2.86 11.97
N PRO A 55 -10.26 2.81 12.15
CA PRO A 55 -11.17 3.75 11.51
C PRO A 55 -10.85 5.21 11.83
N GLY A 56 -10.62 6.00 10.79
CA GLY A 56 -10.40 7.44 10.90
C GLY A 56 -8.97 7.88 11.24
N ASP A 57 -8.03 6.96 11.46
CA ASP A 57 -6.64 7.30 11.80
C ASP A 57 -5.77 7.61 10.56
N LEU A 58 -6.13 8.69 9.86
CA LEU A 58 -5.43 9.12 8.64
C LEU A 58 -4.01 9.64 8.92
N VAL A 59 -3.77 10.17 10.14
CA VAL A 59 -2.48 10.75 10.53
C VAL A 59 -1.46 9.65 10.74
N SER A 60 -1.80 8.59 11.49
CA SER A 60 -0.90 7.44 11.66
C SER A 60 -0.63 6.75 10.33
N LEU A 61 -1.65 6.59 9.48
CA LEU A 61 -1.44 6.04 8.14
C LEU A 61 -0.43 6.88 7.33
N ALA A 62 -0.55 8.21 7.35
CA ALA A 62 0.37 9.10 6.65
C ALA A 62 1.81 8.96 7.16
N GLN A 63 2.00 8.79 8.48
CA GLN A 63 3.33 8.55 9.07
C GLN A 63 3.93 7.22 8.63
N VAL A 64 3.15 6.14 8.67
CA VAL A 64 3.57 4.80 8.21
C VAL A 64 3.95 4.82 6.73
N LEU A 65 3.12 5.48 5.91
CA LEU A 65 3.36 5.63 4.48
C LEU A 65 4.46 6.66 4.16
N ARG A 66 4.89 7.47 5.14
CA ARG A 66 5.85 8.57 4.96
C ARG A 66 5.37 9.60 3.93
N HIS A 67 4.08 9.95 3.97
CA HIS A 67 3.53 11.02 3.17
C HIS A 67 3.71 12.37 3.88
N GLU A 68 4.35 13.32 3.20
CA GLU A 68 4.50 14.69 3.69
C GLU A 68 3.18 15.48 3.60
N ASN A 69 2.28 15.10 2.68
CA ASN A 69 1.00 15.75 2.46
C ASN A 69 -0.16 14.80 2.77
N LEU A 70 -1.01 15.18 3.74
CA LEU A 70 -2.21 14.41 4.09
C LEU A 70 -3.19 14.24 2.92
N ASN A 71 -3.20 15.17 1.95
CA ASN A 71 -4.01 15.02 0.75
C ASN A 71 -3.64 13.77 -0.07
N THR A 72 -2.38 13.35 -0.05
CA THR A 72 -1.94 12.11 -0.71
C THR A 72 -2.53 10.88 -0.03
N THR A 73 -2.68 10.92 1.31
CA THR A 73 -3.29 9.86 2.11
C THR A 73 -4.82 9.88 2.03
N ARG A 74 -5.44 11.05 1.82
CA ARG A 74 -6.91 11.23 1.74
C ARG A 74 -7.57 10.28 0.74
N ARG A 75 -6.87 9.88 -0.33
CA ARG A 75 -7.38 8.93 -1.33
C ARG A 75 -7.85 7.59 -0.76
N TYR A 76 -7.37 7.21 0.43
CA TYR A 76 -7.76 5.94 1.08
C TYR A 76 -9.05 6.01 1.88
N VAL A 77 -9.58 7.22 2.12
CA VAL A 77 -10.82 7.46 2.89
C VAL A 77 -11.91 8.13 2.07
N GLN A 78 -11.67 8.35 0.77
CA GLN A 78 -12.66 8.96 -0.10
C GLN A 78 -13.84 8.01 -0.26
N ARG A 79 -14.99 8.42 0.28
CA ARG A 79 -16.27 7.76 0.10
C ARG A 79 -16.78 7.99 -1.32
N THR A 80 -17.44 6.99 -1.89
CA THR A 80 -18.21 7.20 -3.13
C THR A 80 -19.39 8.13 -2.87
N GLU A 81 -19.95 8.71 -3.92
CA GLU A 81 -21.15 9.58 -3.80
C GLU A 81 -22.32 8.81 -3.17
N GLU A 82 -22.48 7.52 -3.47
CA GLU A 82 -23.52 6.67 -2.85
C GLU A 82 -23.31 6.52 -1.34
N GLN A 83 -22.07 6.30 -0.90
CA GLN A 83 -21.74 6.19 0.53
C GLN A 83 -21.94 7.51 1.29
N LEU A 84 -21.82 8.65 0.61
CA LEU A 84 -22.12 9.96 1.19
C LEU A 84 -23.63 10.20 1.30
N ALA A 85 -24.40 9.78 0.30
CA ALA A 85 -25.86 9.85 0.33
C ALA A 85 -26.44 9.03 1.49
N GLU A 86 -25.98 7.78 1.68
CA GLU A 86 -26.42 6.94 2.81
C GLU A 86 -26.14 7.57 4.19
N VAL A 87 -24.97 8.21 4.35
CA VAL A 87 -24.63 8.90 5.61
C VAL A 87 -25.51 10.13 5.81
N SER A 88 -25.81 10.88 4.75
CA SER A 88 -26.73 12.02 4.80
C SER A 88 -28.13 11.59 5.21
N ASP A 89 -28.67 10.53 4.60
CA ASP A 89 -30.00 10.00 4.90
C ASP A 89 -30.11 9.52 6.35
N ARG A 90 -29.04 8.91 6.89
CA ARG A 90 -28.98 8.48 8.29
C ARG A 90 -28.92 9.64 9.29
N LEU A 91 -28.39 10.80 8.89
CA LEU A 91 -28.33 12.01 9.72
C LEU A 91 -29.59 12.87 9.61
N ALA A 92 -30.41 12.65 8.57
CA ALA A 92 -31.66 13.37 8.32
C ALA A 92 -32.86 12.83 9.12
N TYR A 93 -32.63 11.93 10.09
CA TYR A 93 -33.62 11.39 11.02
C TYR A 93 -33.24 11.77 12.46
#